data_AF-A0A0A1UAH9-F1
#
_entry.id   AF-A0A0A1UAH9-F1
#
_cell.length_a   1.000
_cell.length_b   1.000
_cell.length_c   1.000
_cell.angle_alpha   90.00
_cell.angle_beta   90.00
_cell.angle_gamma   90.00
#
_symmetry.space_group_name_H-M   'P 1'
#
loop_
_entity.id
_entity.type
_entity.pdbx_description
1 polymer ?
#
loop_
_entity_poly.entity_id
_entity_poly.type
_entity_poly.pdbx_seq_one_letter_code
_entity_poly.pdbx_strand_id
1 'polypeptide(L)'
;MSERDEAKKPHKDTQEDERQKILRSKTRFGDPMAKLFKRRKEKEESAKINENQPEKSQKSDANGETKSTRPIFKGKFPQNRFGIPPDYKWDGIDRGNGYEKKYFAAMNKKQSAESSVYSKEVSDW
;
A
#
# COMPACT_ATOMS: atom_id res chain seq x y z
N MET A 1 0.12 -20.83 -7.61
CA MET A 1 -1.08 -20.73 -6.73
C MET A 1 -1.46 -22.16 -6.42
N SER A 2 -1.39 -22.57 -5.15
CA SER A 2 -1.54 -23.99 -4.79
C SER A 2 -3.02 -24.32 -4.60
N GLU A 3 -3.42 -25.52 -4.99
CA GLU A 3 -4.79 -26.05 -4.93
C GLU A 3 -5.42 -26.00 -3.53
N ARG A 4 -4.58 -25.93 -2.47
CA ARG A 4 -4.99 -25.77 -1.07
C ARG A 4 -5.54 -24.38 -0.73
N ASP A 5 -5.16 -23.37 -1.51
CA ASP A 5 -5.62 -21.98 -1.33
C ASP A 5 -7.04 -21.78 -1.89
N GLU A 6 -7.48 -22.66 -2.80
CA GLU A 6 -8.80 -22.57 -3.43
C GLU A 6 -9.91 -23.20 -2.59
N ALA A 7 -9.61 -24.29 -1.86
CA ALA A 7 -10.56 -25.00 -1.00
C ALA A 7 -11.00 -24.21 0.26
N LYS A 8 -10.31 -23.11 0.58
CA LYS A 8 -10.62 -22.20 1.70
C LYS A 8 -11.38 -20.94 1.28
N LYS A 9 -11.69 -20.75 -0.01
CA LYS A 9 -12.46 -19.59 -0.49
C LYS A 9 -13.87 -19.67 0.11
N PRO A 10 -14.25 -18.75 1.00
CA PRO A 10 -15.49 -18.92 1.76
C PRO A 10 -16.69 -18.46 0.89
N HIS A 11 -17.89 -18.97 1.22
CA HIS A 11 -19.14 -18.78 0.45
C HIS A 11 -19.47 -17.28 0.24
N LYS A 12 -20.23 -16.94 -0.81
CA LYS A 12 -20.46 -15.55 -1.28
C LYS A 12 -20.75 -14.52 -0.17
N ASP A 13 -21.49 -14.91 0.88
CA ASP A 13 -21.84 -14.03 2.01
C ASP A 13 -20.66 -13.68 2.92
N THR A 14 -19.71 -14.62 3.11
CA THR A 14 -18.50 -14.38 3.92
C THR A 14 -17.52 -13.40 3.27
N GLN A 15 -17.52 -13.30 1.94
CA GLN A 15 -16.73 -12.27 1.25
C GLN A 15 -17.26 -10.86 1.55
N GLU A 16 -18.58 -10.70 1.67
CA GLU A 16 -19.18 -9.42 2.02
C GLU A 16 -18.86 -9.04 3.47
N ASP A 17 -18.89 -10.00 4.40
CA ASP A 17 -18.51 -9.76 5.81
C ASP A 17 -17.03 -9.32 5.94
N GLU A 18 -16.12 -9.99 5.25
CA GLU A 18 -14.70 -9.61 5.22
C GLU A 18 -14.51 -8.23 4.59
N ARG A 19 -15.21 -7.96 3.48
CA ARG A 19 -15.20 -6.66 2.81
C ARG A 19 -15.71 -5.55 3.73
N GLN A 20 -16.83 -5.77 4.43
CA GLN A 20 -17.39 -4.84 5.39
C GLN A 20 -16.41 -4.58 6.55
N LYS A 21 -15.73 -5.63 7.04
CA LYS A 21 -14.70 -5.50 8.07
C LYS A 21 -13.52 -4.64 7.61
N ILE A 22 -13.05 -4.83 6.38
CA ILE A 22 -11.99 -4.01 5.77
C ILE A 22 -12.44 -2.56 5.67
N LEU A 23 -13.64 -2.30 5.13
CA LEU A 23 -14.21 -0.96 4.97
C LEU A 23 -14.43 -0.24 6.31
N ARG A 24 -14.80 -0.98 7.36
CA ARG A 24 -14.95 -0.44 8.72
C ARG A 24 -13.61 -0.07 9.34
N SER A 25 -12.55 -0.85 9.07
CA SER A 25 -11.20 -0.60 9.60
C SER A 25 -10.45 0.53 8.90
N LYS A 26 -10.88 0.91 7.69
CA LYS A 26 -10.25 1.92 6.83
C LYS A 26 -10.47 3.31 7.44
N THR A 27 -9.38 4.06 7.61
CA THR A 27 -9.45 5.46 8.02
C THR A 27 -9.98 6.31 6.85
N ARG A 28 -10.95 7.19 7.14
CA ARG A 28 -11.58 8.07 6.15
C ARG A 28 -11.05 9.49 6.32
N PHE A 29 -10.90 10.19 5.21
CA PHE A 29 -10.53 11.61 5.23
C PHE A 29 -11.64 12.43 5.90
N GLY A 30 -11.27 13.41 6.74
CA GLY A 30 -12.23 14.29 7.40
C GLY A 30 -13.00 13.69 8.59
N ASP A 31 -12.68 12.48 9.04
CA ASP A 31 -13.35 11.88 10.20
C ASP A 31 -12.92 12.57 11.52
N PRO A 32 -13.85 13.21 12.27
CA PRO A 32 -13.52 13.88 13.53
C PRO A 32 -13.00 12.91 14.60
N MET A 33 -13.35 11.63 14.52
CA MET A 33 -12.96 10.58 15.47
C MET A 33 -11.61 9.92 15.12
N ALA A 34 -10.99 10.25 13.97
CA ALA A 34 -9.77 9.60 13.48
C ALA A 34 -8.60 9.63 14.48
N LYS A 35 -8.46 10.71 15.25
CA LYS A 35 -7.40 10.85 16.28
C LYS A 35 -7.57 9.83 17.42
N LEU A 36 -8.80 9.51 17.80
CA LEU A 36 -9.08 8.55 18.88
C LEU A 36 -8.70 7.12 18.46
N PHE A 37 -9.01 6.74 17.22
CA PHE A 37 -8.67 5.43 16.67
C PHE A 37 -7.16 5.24 16.47
N LYS A 38 -6.42 6.28 16.07
CA LYS A 38 -4.94 6.21 15.93
C LYS A 38 -4.28 5.87 17.27
N ARG A 39 -4.58 6.64 18.32
CA ARG A 39 -4.03 6.43 19.66
C ARG A 39 -4.36 5.04 20.21
N ARG A 40 -5.58 4.54 19.95
CA ARG A 40 -5.99 3.20 20.38
C ARG A 40 -5.19 2.11 19.65
N LYS A 41 -5.02 2.21 18.32
CA LYS A 41 -4.22 1.26 17.53
C LYS A 41 -2.75 1.26 17.97
N GLU A 42 -2.14 2.43 18.16
CA GLU A 42 -0.76 2.56 18.65
C GLU A 42 -0.57 1.87 20.02
N LYS A 43 -1.53 2.06 20.94
CA LYS A 43 -1.52 1.39 22.25
C LYS A 43 -1.66 -0.13 22.11
N GLU A 44 -2.59 -0.62 21.30
CA GLU A 44 -2.77 -2.06 21.04
C GLU A 44 -1.52 -2.69 20.37
N GLU A 45 -0.86 -1.99 19.44
CA GLU A 45 0.38 -2.45 18.81
C GLU A 45 1.56 -2.49 19.78
N SER A 46 1.73 -1.43 20.57
CA SER A 46 2.78 -1.37 21.60
C SER A 46 2.63 -2.46 22.66
N ALA A 47 1.40 -2.80 23.07
CA ALA A 47 1.11 -3.88 24.00
C ALA A 47 1.47 -5.26 23.42
N LYS A 48 1.12 -5.52 22.15
CA LYS A 48 1.46 -6.79 21.45
C LYS A 48 2.96 -6.97 21.22
N ILE A 49 3.69 -5.88 21.02
CA ILE A 49 5.17 -5.90 20.90
C ILE A 49 5.81 -6.27 22.24
N ASN A 50 5.27 -5.79 23.35
CA ASN A 50 5.83 -6.05 24.69
C ASN A 50 5.54 -7.48 25.18
N GLU A 51 4.42 -8.08 24.76
CA GLU A 51 4.03 -9.45 25.14
C GLU A 51 4.80 -10.55 24.37
N ASN A 52 5.45 -10.22 23.24
CA ASN A 52 6.15 -11.17 22.37
C ASN A 52 7.67 -10.95 22.32
N GLN A 53 8.36 -11.05 23.45
CA GLN A 53 9.82 -11.32 23.48
C GLN A 53 10.00 -12.84 23.56
N PRO A 54 10.40 -13.51 22.45
CA PRO A 54 11.81 -13.88 22.36
C PRO A 54 12.40 -13.90 20.92
N GLU A 55 13.71 -13.70 20.86
CA GLU A 55 14.71 -14.16 19.87
C GLU A 55 14.36 -14.10 18.35
N LYS A 56 15.20 -13.34 17.64
CA LYS A 56 15.34 -13.18 16.18
C LYS A 56 14.89 -14.41 15.36
N SER A 57 13.64 -14.42 14.93
CA SER A 57 13.18 -15.32 13.87
C SER A 57 12.31 -14.53 12.91
N GLN A 58 12.59 -14.68 11.61
CA GLN A 58 11.92 -13.96 10.54
C GLN A 58 10.43 -14.34 10.53
N LYS A 59 9.58 -13.45 11.06
CA LYS A 59 8.13 -13.60 11.00
C LYS A 59 7.68 -13.22 9.59
N SER A 60 7.33 -14.21 8.79
CA SER A 60 6.60 -14.03 7.54
C SER A 60 5.12 -13.81 7.87
N ASP A 61 4.59 -12.62 7.58
CA ASP A 61 3.16 -12.38 7.69
C ASP A 61 2.43 -13.19 6.59
N ALA A 62 1.18 -13.59 6.87
CA ALA A 62 0.34 -14.46 6.01
C ALA A 62 0.03 -13.91 4.61
N ASN A 63 0.58 -12.74 4.24
CA ASN A 63 0.45 -12.09 2.95
C ASN A 63 1.76 -12.06 2.13
N GLY A 64 2.80 -12.80 2.55
CA GLY A 64 4.08 -12.87 1.83
C GLY A 64 4.98 -11.64 1.97
N GLU A 65 4.56 -10.60 2.68
CA GLU A 65 5.43 -9.50 3.10
C GLU A 65 6.24 -9.96 4.32
N THR A 66 7.44 -10.46 4.08
CA THR A 66 8.42 -10.58 5.16
C THR A 66 8.72 -9.16 5.64
N LYS A 67 8.27 -8.81 6.86
CA LYS A 67 8.75 -7.60 7.55
C LYS A 67 10.24 -7.78 7.76
N SER A 68 11.02 -7.37 6.78
CA SER A 68 12.47 -7.44 6.85
C SER A 68 12.90 -6.67 8.08
N THR A 69 13.66 -7.30 8.97
CA THR A 69 14.29 -6.62 10.11
C THR A 69 15.27 -5.53 9.66
N ARG A 70 15.54 -5.43 8.36
CA ARG A 70 16.39 -4.39 7.78
C ARG A 70 15.67 -3.04 7.82
N PRO A 71 16.39 -1.96 8.22
CA PRO A 71 15.83 -0.62 8.20
C PRO A 71 15.41 -0.24 6.77
N ILE A 72 14.34 0.54 6.67
CA ILE A 72 13.86 1.14 5.42
C ILE A 72 14.36 2.58 5.35
N PHE A 73 14.63 3.07 4.15
CA PHE A 73 14.99 4.46 3.93
C PHE A 73 13.89 5.40 4.47
N LYS A 74 14.27 6.38 5.30
CA LYS A 74 13.34 7.30 5.98
C LYS A 74 13.02 8.57 5.18
N GLY A 75 13.78 8.85 4.12
CA GLY A 75 13.67 10.08 3.36
C GLY A 75 12.65 10.02 2.22
N LYS A 76 12.46 11.16 1.55
CA LYS A 76 11.72 11.24 0.28
C LYS A 76 12.60 10.66 -0.83
N PHE A 77 12.02 9.86 -1.71
CA PHE A 77 12.70 9.27 -2.86
C PHE A 77 11.83 9.43 -4.13
N PRO A 78 12.44 9.46 -5.33
CA PRO A 78 11.68 9.52 -6.57
C PRO A 78 10.82 8.26 -6.75
N GLN A 79 9.60 8.44 -7.27
CA GLN A 79 8.74 7.31 -7.58
C GLN A 79 9.35 6.47 -8.71
N ASN A 80 9.25 5.15 -8.56
CA ASN A 80 9.62 4.20 -9.60
C ASN A 80 8.40 3.35 -9.99
N ARG A 81 8.46 2.76 -11.18
CA ARG A 81 7.40 1.88 -11.70
C ARG A 81 7.04 0.69 -10.80
N PHE A 82 7.96 0.27 -9.93
CA PHE A 82 7.82 -0.96 -9.13
C PHE A 82 7.40 -0.70 -7.68
N GLY A 83 7.25 0.56 -7.25
CA GLY A 83 6.99 0.92 -5.85
C GLY A 83 8.07 0.47 -4.85
N ILE A 84 9.29 0.14 -5.32
CA ILE A 84 10.35 -0.40 -4.48
C ILE A 84 11.06 0.76 -3.77
N PRO A 85 11.11 0.81 -2.42
CA PRO A 85 11.88 1.83 -1.74
C PRO A 85 13.39 1.62 -1.95
N PRO A 86 14.19 2.69 -1.97
CA PRO A 86 15.64 2.56 -2.03
C PRO A 86 16.18 1.92 -0.74
N ASP A 87 17.42 1.45 -0.81
CA ASP A 87 18.11 0.90 0.36
C ASP A 87 18.30 1.97 1.45
N TYR A 88 18.41 1.54 2.71
CA TYR A 88 18.54 2.46 3.85
C TYR A 88 19.81 3.34 3.80
N LYS A 89 20.83 2.90 3.05
CA LYS A 89 22.10 3.61 2.86
C LYS A 89 22.06 4.61 1.70
N TRP A 90 20.94 4.73 1.00
CA TRP A 90 20.86 5.63 -0.13
C TRP A 90 21.02 7.09 0.32
N ASP A 91 21.86 7.82 -0.40
CA ASP A 91 22.28 9.20 -0.11
C ASP A 91 21.20 10.25 -0.43
N GLY A 92 20.05 9.84 -0.98
CA GLY A 92 18.97 10.76 -1.37
C GLY A 92 19.17 11.50 -2.69
N ILE A 93 20.39 11.46 -3.25
CA ILE A 93 20.70 12.07 -4.56
C ILE A 93 20.35 11.10 -5.68
N ASP A 94 19.45 11.52 -6.57
CA ASP A 94 19.12 10.81 -7.81
C ASP A 94 20.27 10.98 -8.83
N ARG A 95 20.90 9.87 -9.20
CA ARG A 95 22.00 9.79 -10.18
C ARG A 95 21.57 9.17 -11.51
N GLY A 96 20.27 9.02 -11.74
CA GLY A 96 19.72 8.41 -12.96
C GLY A 96 19.57 9.38 -14.14
N ASN A 97 19.27 8.83 -15.33
CA ASN A 97 18.95 9.59 -16.56
C ASN A 97 17.53 10.23 -16.54
N GLY A 98 16.82 10.19 -15.41
CA GLY A 98 15.45 10.70 -15.30
C GLY A 98 14.41 9.96 -16.16
N TYR A 99 14.68 8.70 -16.54
CA TYR A 99 13.76 7.88 -17.34
C TYR A 99 12.39 7.73 -16.67
N GLU A 100 12.37 7.42 -15.37
CA GLU A 100 11.13 7.22 -14.60
C GLU A 100 10.24 8.47 -14.65
N LYS A 101 10.82 9.67 -14.51
CA LYS A 101 10.09 10.94 -14.65
C LYS A 101 9.48 11.11 -16.03
N LYS A 102 10.23 10.81 -17.10
CA LYS A 102 9.73 10.88 -18.49
C LYS A 102 8.62 9.85 -18.74
N TYR A 103 8.76 8.65 -18.19
CA TYR A 103 7.76 7.59 -18.29
C TYR A 103 6.42 8.01 -17.69
N PHE A 104 6.42 8.51 -16.45
CA PHE A 104 5.19 8.99 -15.80
C PHE A 104 4.56 10.18 -16.53
N ALA A 105 5.39 11.11 -17.03
CA ALA A 105 4.88 12.23 -17.84
C ALA A 105 4.20 11.74 -19.13
N ALA A 106 4.77 10.75 -19.82
CA ALA A 106 4.19 10.17 -21.03
C ALA A 106 2.87 9.43 -20.73
N MET A 107 2.82 8.65 -19.66
CA MET A 107 1.62 7.95 -19.21
C MET A 107 0.49 8.94 -18.86
N ASN A 108 0.79 9.99 -18.09
CA ASN A 108 -0.18 11.02 -17.73
C ASN A 108 -0.69 11.77 -18.97
N LYS A 109 0.20 12.07 -19.92
CA LYS A 109 -0.18 12.71 -21.19
C LYS A 109 -1.17 11.84 -21.97
N LYS A 110 -0.90 10.53 -22.07
CA LYS A 110 -1.80 9.58 -22.74
C LYS A 110 -3.16 9.53 -22.05
N GLN A 111 -3.19 9.35 -20.73
CA GLN A 111 -4.44 9.29 -19.95
C GLN A 111 -5.25 10.59 -20.04
N SER A 112 -4.57 11.74 -20.01
CA SER A 112 -5.22 13.05 -20.17
C SER A 112 -5.82 13.24 -21.56
N ALA A 113 -5.14 12.75 -22.60
CA ALA A 113 -5.66 12.82 -23.96
C ALA A 113 -6.91 11.94 -24.13
N GLU A 114 -6.85 10.68 -23.67
CA GLU A 114 -8.00 9.76 -23.70
C GLU A 114 -9.21 10.33 -22.94
N SER A 115 -8.98 10.90 -21.75
CA SER A 115 -10.04 11.53 -20.95
C SER A 115 -10.66 12.74 -21.65
N SER A 116 -9.82 13.56 -22.31
CA SER A 116 -10.29 14.72 -23.07
C SER A 116 -11.09 14.32 -24.30
N VAL A 117 -10.69 13.26 -24.99
CA VAL A 117 -11.43 12.72 -26.15
C VAL A 117 -12.79 12.21 -25.71
N TYR A 118 -12.83 11.38 -24.67
CA TYR A 118 -14.07 10.85 -24.12
C TYR A 118 -15.04 11.96 -23.70
N SER A 119 -14.56 12.97 -22.95
CA SER A 119 -15.39 14.11 -22.54
C SER A 119 -15.96 14.88 -23.74
N LYS A 120 -15.24 14.91 -24.87
CA LYS A 120 -15.65 15.63 -26.06
C LYS A 120 -16.70 14.85 -26.86
N GLU A 121 -16.49 13.54 -27.03
CA GLU A 121 -17.46 12.64 -27.67
C GLU A 121 -18.81 12.63 -26.94
N VAL A 122 -18.79 12.62 -25.61
CA VAL A 122 -20.01 12.67 -24.79
C VAL A 122 -20.73 14.02 -24.90
N SER A 123 -20.00 15.12 -25.10
CA SER A 123 -20.58 16.46 -25.22
C SER A 123 -21.20 16.72 -26.59
N ASP A 124 -20.76 16.01 -27.62
CA ASP A 124 -21.26 16.13 -29.01
C ASP A 124 -22.45 15.17 -29.28
N TRP A 125 -23.02 14.55 -28.24
CA TRP A 125 -24.25 13.72 -28.29
C TRP A 125 -25.45 14.49 -27.73
#